data_AF-A0A965UQG3-F1
#
_entry.id   AF-A0A965UQG3-F1
#
_cell.length_a   1.000
_cell.length_b   1.000
_cell.length_c   1.000
_cell.angle_alpha   90.00
_cell.angle_beta   90.00
_cell.angle_gamma   90.00
#
_symmetry.space_group_name_H-M   'P 1'
#
loop_
_entity.id
_entity.type
_entity.pdbx_description
1 polymer ?
#
loop_
_entity_poly.entity_id
_entity_poly.type
_entity_poly.pdbx_seq_one_letter_code
_entity_poly.pdbx_strand_id
1 'polypeptide(L)'
;MIKLTSRQELYYRYLQSRKTGITAIALGKIFDRSPEAISIALRPLVQQGLVVREKRIRRRTEAVREGYAYFYRAVDSLYKQSAKRARFVYHNPFGIRTGNE
;
A
#
# COMPACT_ATOMS: atom_id res chain seq x y z
N MET A 1 3.17 26.17 -4.67
CA MET A 1 2.41 24.90 -4.74
C MET A 1 2.33 24.47 -6.20
N ILE A 2 2.93 23.33 -6.57
CA ILE A 2 2.85 22.82 -7.94
C ILE A 2 1.45 22.21 -8.12
N LYS A 3 0.70 22.65 -9.13
CA LYS A 3 -0.60 22.07 -9.47
C LYS A 3 -0.39 20.66 -10.01
N LEU A 4 -1.08 19.69 -9.42
CA LEU A 4 -1.14 18.33 -9.94
C LEU A 4 -1.93 18.32 -11.24
N THR A 5 -1.44 17.57 -12.22
CA THR A 5 -2.24 17.28 -13.42
C THR A 5 -3.36 16.31 -13.09
N SER A 6 -4.46 16.34 -13.84
CA SER A 6 -5.61 15.43 -13.64
C SER A 6 -5.20 13.95 -13.62
N ARG A 7 -4.15 13.59 -14.37
CA ARG A 7 -3.59 12.22 -14.39
C ARG A 7 -2.86 11.86 -13.10
N GLN A 8 -2.05 12.78 -12.58
CA GLN A 8 -1.34 12.58 -11.31
C GLN A 8 -2.30 12.44 -10.15
N GLU A 9 -3.37 13.26 -10.13
CA GLU A 9 -4.40 13.17 -9.10
C GLU A 9 -5.12 11.81 -9.15
N LEU A 10 -5.45 11.33 -10.35
CA LEU A 10 -6.10 10.03 -10.54
C LEU A 10 -5.24 8.88 -10.02
N TYR A 11 -3.94 8.86 -10.36
CA TYR A 11 -3.02 7.84 -9.84
C TYR A 11 -2.82 7.96 -8.33
N TYR A 12 -2.74 9.17 -7.79
CA TYR A 12 -2.60 9.41 -6.37
C TYR A 12 -3.81 8.93 -5.58
N ARG A 13 -5.04 9.27 -6.00
CA ARG A 13 -6.29 8.78 -5.39
C ARG A 13 -6.38 7.26 -5.42
N TYR A 14 -5.98 6.64 -6.53
CA TYR A 14 -5.94 5.19 -6.63
C TYR A 14 -4.96 4.57 -5.62
N LEU A 15 -3.76 5.16 -5.47
CA LEU A 15 -2.78 4.74 -4.48
C LEU A 15 -3.26 4.94 -3.03
N GLN A 16 -4.02 6.01 -2.76
CA GLN A 16 -4.63 6.26 -1.44
C GLN A 16 -5.66 5.18 -1.07
N SER A 17 -6.46 4.73 -2.04
CA SER A 17 -7.46 3.67 -1.84
C SER A 17 -6.85 2.29 -1.55
N ARG A 18 -5.58 2.07 -1.88
CA ARG A 18 -4.93 0.77 -1.71
C ARG A 18 -4.23 0.64 -0.36
N LYS A 19 -4.41 -0.51 0.27
CA LYS A 19 -3.67 -0.90 1.49
C LYS A 19 -2.24 -1.35 1.19
N THR A 20 -1.99 -1.86 -0.02
CA THR A 20 -0.69 -2.41 -0.45
C THR A 20 -0.10 -1.61 -1.59
N GLY A 21 1.23 -1.46 -1.55
CA GLY A 21 1.98 -0.84 -2.64
C GLY A 21 1.81 -1.62 -3.95
N ILE A 22 1.91 -0.91 -5.06
CA ILE A 22 1.72 -1.46 -6.41
C ILE A 22 2.90 -1.08 -7.32
N THR A 23 3.25 -1.94 -8.26
CA THR A 23 4.31 -1.65 -9.23
C THR A 23 3.80 -0.77 -10.38
N ALA A 24 4.70 -0.05 -11.03
CA ALA A 24 4.36 0.74 -12.23
C ALA A 24 3.79 -0.12 -13.37
N ILE A 25 4.25 -1.37 -13.50
CA ILE A 25 3.74 -2.34 -14.49
C ILE A 25 2.27 -2.67 -14.21
N ALA A 26 1.92 -2.93 -12.95
CA ALA A 26 0.54 -3.25 -12.58
C ALA A 26 -0.38 -2.02 -12.72
N LEU A 27 0.10 -0.82 -12.38
CA LEU A 27 -0.62 0.43 -12.65
C LEU A 27 -0.83 0.63 -14.16
N GLY A 28 0.20 0.36 -14.97
CA GLY A 28 0.11 0.46 -16.42
C GLY A 28 -0.98 -0.42 -17.01
N LYS A 29 -1.13 -1.65 -16.50
CA LYS A 29 -2.22 -2.56 -16.90
C LYS A 29 -3.62 -2.06 -16.53
N ILE A 30 -3.76 -1.35 -15.41
CA ILE A 30 -5.06 -0.87 -14.92
C ILE A 30 -5.50 0.38 -15.68
N PHE A 31 -4.56 1.26 -15.98
CA PHE A 31 -4.83 2.55 -16.63
C PHE A 31 -4.56 2.56 -18.12
N ASP A 32 -4.24 1.40 -18.71
CA ASP A 32 -3.88 1.22 -20.12
C ASP A 32 -2.77 2.19 -20.57
N ARG A 33 -1.65 2.16 -19.83
CA ARG A 33 -0.50 3.04 -20.04
C ARG A 33 0.82 2.30 -19.89
N SER A 34 1.83 2.76 -20.60
CA SER A 34 3.19 2.24 -20.46
C SER A 34 3.72 2.48 -19.04
N PRO A 35 4.47 1.53 -18.47
CA PRO A 35 5.04 1.64 -17.12
C PRO A 35 5.99 2.84 -16.97
N GLU A 36 6.65 3.25 -18.05
CA GLU A 36 7.48 4.45 -18.11
C GLU A 36 6.65 5.72 -17.93
N ALA A 37 5.52 5.84 -18.65
CA ALA A 37 4.61 6.96 -18.53
C ALA A 37 4.04 7.09 -17.10
N ILE A 38 3.70 5.96 -16.47
CA ILE A 38 3.30 5.93 -15.06
C ILE A 38 4.44 6.40 -14.16
N SER A 39 5.67 5.93 -14.38
CA SER A 39 6.82 6.33 -13.57
C SER A 39 7.15 7.81 -13.69
N ILE A 40 7.04 8.38 -14.90
CA ILE A 40 7.19 9.82 -15.15
C ILE A 40 6.11 10.61 -14.41
N ALA A 41 4.85 10.17 -14.48
CA ALA A 41 3.75 10.83 -13.78
C ALA A 41 3.89 10.77 -12.25
N LEU A 42 4.39 9.66 -11.70
CA LEU A 42 4.57 9.48 -10.25
C LEU A 42 5.83 10.16 -9.71
N ARG A 43 6.86 10.39 -10.52
CA ARG A 43 8.12 11.03 -10.10
C ARG A 43 7.93 12.36 -9.34
N PRO A 44 7.13 13.34 -9.81
CA PRO A 44 6.88 14.56 -9.06
C PRO A 44 6.11 14.31 -7.75
N LEU A 45 5.20 13.33 -7.71
CA LEU A 45 4.50 12.95 -6.47
C LEU A 45 5.46 12.37 -5.42
N VAL A 46 6.50 11.65 -5.86
CA VAL A 46 7.55 11.14 -4.98
C VAL A 46 8.43 12.28 -4.48
N GLN A 47 8.84 13.21 -5.35
CA GLN A 47 9.63 14.38 -4.97
C GLN A 47 8.90 15.28 -3.96
N GLN A 48 7.58 15.36 -4.06
CA GLN A 48 6.72 16.11 -3.13
C GLN A 48 6.44 15.36 -1.82
N GLY A 49 6.89 14.12 -1.68
CA GLY A 49 6.62 13.32 -0.48
C GLY A 49 5.18 12.83 -0.35
N LEU A 50 4.37 12.89 -1.42
CA LEU A 50 3.00 12.37 -1.42
C LEU A 50 2.96 10.85 -1.64
N VAL A 51 3.93 10.32 -2.39
CA VAL A 51 4.06 8.90 -2.72
C VAL A 51 5.46 8.42 -2.34
N VAL A 52 5.56 7.27 -1.68
CA VAL A 52 6.83 6.61 -1.39
C VAL A 52 7.07 5.53 -2.43
N ARG A 53 8.31 5.48 -2.92
CA ARG A 53 8.81 4.42 -3.78
C ARG A 53 9.73 3.51 -2.97
N GLU A 54 9.28 2.30 -2.68
CA GLU A 54 10.04 1.29 -1.93
C GLU A 54 10.54 0.19 -2.87
N LYS A 55 11.82 -0.17 -2.76
CA LYS A 55 12.35 -1.38 -3.40
C LYS A 55 12.01 -2.57 -2.50
N ARG A 56 11.16 -3.48 -2.96
CA ARG A 56 10.81 -4.70 -2.21
C ARG A 56 11.21 -5.93 -2.98
N ILE A 57 11.56 -6.98 -2.24
CA ILE A 57 11.81 -8.30 -2.78
C ILE A 57 10.48 -8.88 -3.22
N ARG A 58 10.36 -9.24 -4.49
CA ARG A 58 9.24 -9.99 -5.03
C ARG A 58 9.52 -11.47 -4.79
N ARG A 59 9.20 -11.97 -3.59
CA ARG A 59 9.20 -13.43 -3.36
C ARG A 59 8.02 -14.05 -4.08
N ARG A 60 8.27 -14.98 -4.99
CA ARG A 60 7.22 -15.73 -5.69
C ARG A 60 7.60 -17.21 -5.69
N THR A 61 7.23 -17.91 -4.61
CA THR A 61 7.34 -19.36 -4.40
C THR A 61 8.77 -19.95 -4.50
N GLU A 62 8.96 -21.15 -3.96
CA GLU A 62 10.28 -21.79 -3.74
C GLU A 62 11.11 -22.03 -5.03
N ALA A 63 10.50 -21.95 -6.21
CA ALA A 63 11.12 -22.30 -7.49
C ALA A 63 11.62 -21.10 -8.35
N VAL A 64 11.45 -19.85 -7.91
CA VAL A 64 11.79 -18.68 -8.76
C VAL A 64 12.75 -17.72 -8.06
N ARG A 65 13.84 -17.37 -8.77
CA ARG A 65 14.90 -16.43 -8.37
C ARG A 65 14.32 -15.14 -7.78
N GLU A 66 14.86 -14.72 -6.62
CA GLU A 66 14.49 -13.47 -5.96
C GLU A 66 14.73 -12.28 -6.90
N GLY A 67 13.65 -11.57 -7.24
CA GLY A 67 13.69 -10.36 -8.04
C GLY A 67 13.34 -9.13 -7.21
N TYR A 68 14.02 -8.02 -7.43
CA TYR A 68 13.63 -6.75 -6.83
C TYR A 68 12.64 -6.02 -7.73
N ALA A 69 11.60 -5.44 -7.12
CA ALA A 69 10.67 -4.56 -7.80
C ALA A 69 10.45 -3.28 -7.00
N TYR A 70 10.18 -2.19 -7.72
CA TYR A 70 9.78 -0.93 -7.10
C TYR A 70 8.26 -0.88 -6.94
N PHE A 71 7.83 -0.61 -5.72
CA PHE A 71 6.44 -0.44 -5.34
C PHE A 71 6.18 1.01 -4.96
N TYR A 72 5.04 1.52 -5.38
CA TYR A 72 4.56 2.86 -5.05
C TYR A 72 3.43 2.75 -4.03
N ARG A 73 3.47 3.61 -3.00
CA ARG A 73 2.46 3.71 -1.95
C ARG A 73 2.18 5.17 -1.62
N ALA A 74 0.92 5.55 -1.43
CA ALA A 74 0.61 6.90 -0.95
C ALA A 74 0.96 7.05 0.54
N VAL A 75 1.59 8.18 0.91
CA VAL A 75 1.99 8.48 2.30
C VAL A 75 0.77 8.62 3.20
N ASP A 76 -0.26 9.31 2.73
CA ASP A 76 -1.50 9.54 3.48
C ASP A 76 -2.26 8.24 3.80
N SER A 77 -2.00 7.15 3.05
CA SER A 77 -2.61 5.84 3.28
C SER A 77 -2.11 5.16 4.57
N LEU A 78 -1.05 5.68 5.21
CA LEU A 78 -0.66 5.27 6.57
C LEU A 78 -1.70 5.64 7.64
N TYR A 79 -2.44 6.73 7.46
CA TYR A 79 -3.35 7.23 8.49
C TYR A 79 -4.58 6.32 8.69
N LYS A 80 -4.99 5.58 7.65
CA LYS A 80 -6.13 4.63 7.73
C LYS A 80 -5.77 3.24 8.25
N GLN A 81 -4.49 2.91 8.45
CA GLN A 81 -4.07 1.58 8.94
C GLN A 81 -3.97 1.46 10.47
N SER A 82 -4.09 2.56 11.21
CA SER A 82 -4.03 2.53 12.68
C SER A 82 -5.41 2.42 13.37
N ALA A 83 -6.40 1.85 12.70
CA ALA A 83 -7.54 1.26 13.42
C ALA A 83 -7.07 -0.10 13.97
N LYS A 84 -6.32 -0.06 15.09
CA LYS A 84 -6.03 -1.26 15.89
C LYS A 84 -7.34 -2.02 16.05
N ARG A 85 -7.37 -3.26 15.58
CA ARG A 85 -8.45 -4.21 15.90
C ARG A 85 -8.66 -4.16 17.41
N ALA A 86 -9.79 -3.62 17.85
CA ALA A 86 -10.17 -3.66 19.25
C ALA A 86 -10.08 -5.13 19.67
N ARG A 87 -9.21 -5.40 20.64
CA ARG A 87 -8.98 -6.73 21.19
C ARG A 87 -10.34 -7.17 21.75
N PHE A 88 -10.95 -8.19 21.16
CA PHE A 88 -12.18 -8.77 21.70
C PHE A 88 -11.89 -9.22 23.13
N VAL A 89 -12.36 -8.45 24.12
CA VAL A 89 -12.32 -8.86 25.52
C VAL A 89 -13.60 -9.65 25.73
N TYR A 90 -13.48 -10.97 25.80
CA TYR A 90 -14.57 -11.84 26.22
C TYR A 90 -14.85 -11.55 27.70
N HIS A 91 -15.94 -10.84 27.98
CA HIS A 91 -16.44 -10.69 29.35
C HIS A 91 -17.25 -11.95 29.67
N ASN A 92 -16.70 -12.83 30.51
CA ASN A 92 -17.40 -14.01 30.99
C ASN A 92 -18.31 -13.62 32.17
N PRO A 93 -19.65 -13.56 32.02
CA PRO A 93 -20.55 -13.14 33.11
C PRO A 93 -20.77 -14.24 34.17
N PHE A 94 -20.34 -15.48 33.90
CA PHE A 94 -20.44 -16.60 34.84
C PHE A 94 -19.04 -16.91 35.34
N GLY A 95 -18.67 -16.37 36.50
CA GLY A 95 -17.36 -16.51 37.13
C GLY A 95 -17.04 -17.94 37.59
N ILE A 96 -17.04 -18.90 36.67
CA ILE A 96 -16.64 -20.28 36.94
C ILE A 96 -15.12 -20.31 36.97
N ARG A 97 -14.56 -20.17 38.17
CA ARG A 97 -13.20 -20.63 38.48
C ARG A 97 -13.25 -22.15 38.47
N THR A 98 -12.78 -22.78 37.39
CA THR A 98 -12.37 -24.17 37.46
C THR A 98 -11.13 -24.24 38.34
N GLY A 99 -11.33 -24.78 39.55
CA GLY A 99 -10.29 -24.98 40.55
C GLY A 99 -9.22 -25.96 40.08
N ASN A 100 -8.06 -25.81 40.71
CA ASN A 100 -6.98 -26.80 40.71
C ASN A 100 -7.51 -28.16 41.18
N GLU A 101 -7.11 -29.20 40.45
CA GLU A 101 -6.72 -30.51 40.98
C GLU A 101 -5.43 -30.92 40.28
#